data_AF-I9GM48-F1
#
_entry.id   AF-I9GM48-F1
#
_cell.length_a   1.000
_cell.length_b   1.000
_cell.length_c   1.000
_cell.angle_alpha   90.00
_cell.angle_beta   90.00
_cell.angle_gamma   90.00
#
_symmetry.space_group_name_H-M   'P 1'
#
loop_
_entity.id
_entity.type
_entity.pdbx_description
1 polymer ?
#
loop_
_entity_poly.entity_id
_entity_poly.type
_entity_poly.pdbx_seq_one_letter_code
_entity_poly.pdbx_strand_id
1 'polypeptide(L)'
;MKGVFLTIIAVLLFTGSSTLSAQKTVYVDKHFQWTTDKEKAVEYAVISQAKKKQTKVEFYTLDGRLKGIGHYSAYTKEPKNRVRNGVCTFLYANGKDSLVNIYKENRLEGQSIAYYPEGNTKLIITYKDGKMEGKLVGYYPDGKLRREESYLNDKCTDGKLLAADGSELPFEPYFVAPEFPGGIDALAKLLKDNLAYPLDAVRAKTEGKVILRIVIDEKGHMTAPRLISGVDPLLDKEAMRIVEAIGRTHTWTPGKIDGEVKRISYTLPINFHLPS
;
A
#
# COMPACT_ATOMS: atom_id res chain seq x y z
N MET A 1 -13.29 47.45 59.08
CA MET A 1 -14.56 47.20 58.37
C MET A 1 -14.20 46.70 56.97
N LYS A 2 -14.52 45.44 56.69
CA LYS A 2 -14.14 44.75 55.44
C LYS A 2 -15.20 45.03 54.37
N GLY A 3 -14.79 45.56 53.22
CA GLY A 3 -15.62 45.68 52.03
C GLY A 3 -15.67 44.35 51.28
N VAL A 4 -16.87 43.84 51.03
CA VAL A 4 -17.12 42.64 50.23
C VAL A 4 -17.45 43.11 48.81
N PHE A 5 -16.59 42.81 47.85
CA PHE A 5 -16.90 42.92 46.42
C PHE A 5 -17.55 41.61 45.97
N LEU A 6 -18.81 41.67 45.56
CA LEU A 6 -19.53 40.57 44.92
C LEU A 6 -19.09 40.51 43.45
N THR A 7 -18.28 39.53 43.07
CA THR A 7 -17.98 39.25 41.66
C THR A 7 -19.02 38.25 41.15
N ILE A 8 -19.93 38.72 40.31
CA ILE A 8 -20.87 37.88 39.55
C ILE A 8 -20.03 37.13 38.49
N ILE A 9 -19.80 35.85 38.71
CA ILE A 9 -19.23 34.96 37.69
C ILE A 9 -20.38 34.57 36.75
N ALA A 10 -20.41 35.20 35.58
CA ALA A 10 -21.26 34.76 34.47
C ALA A 10 -20.72 33.41 33.97
N VAL A 11 -21.42 32.32 34.31
CA VAL A 11 -21.19 31.01 33.70
C VAL A 11 -21.75 31.09 32.27
N LEU A 12 -20.87 31.36 31.31
CA LEU A 12 -21.14 31.12 29.89
C LEU A 12 -21.23 29.62 29.67
N LEU A 13 -22.45 29.09 29.69
CA LEU A 13 -22.76 27.78 29.11
C LEU A 13 -22.51 27.87 27.61
N PHE A 14 -21.32 27.43 27.17
CA PHE A 14 -21.09 27.11 25.78
C PHE A 14 -21.94 25.88 25.43
N THR A 15 -23.16 26.11 24.93
CA THR A 15 -23.90 25.10 24.17
C THR A 15 -23.23 24.96 22.80
N GLY A 16 -22.08 24.29 22.80
CA GLY A 16 -21.49 23.78 21.58
C GLY A 16 -22.45 22.78 20.96
N SER A 17 -23.33 23.25 20.07
CA SER A 17 -24.07 22.40 19.16
C SER A 17 -23.04 21.78 18.21
N SER A 18 -22.44 20.66 18.63
CA SER A 18 -21.73 19.80 17.71
C SER A 18 -22.78 19.33 16.71
N THR A 19 -22.71 19.84 15.49
CA THR A 19 -23.44 19.24 14.39
C THR A 19 -22.90 17.82 14.30
N LEU A 20 -23.73 16.84 14.67
CA LEU A 20 -23.39 15.44 14.50
C LEU A 20 -23.21 15.23 13.00
N SER A 21 -21.95 15.20 12.55
CA SER A 21 -21.62 14.82 11.17
C SER A 21 -22.29 13.49 10.93
N ALA A 22 -23.22 13.41 9.97
CA ALA A 22 -24.02 12.22 9.73
C ALA A 22 -23.08 11.02 9.56
N GLN A 23 -23.12 10.08 10.51
CA GLN A 23 -22.28 8.90 10.49
C GLN A 23 -23.06 7.76 9.83
N LYS A 24 -22.40 7.01 8.95
CA LYS A 24 -22.96 5.81 8.32
C LYS A 24 -22.13 4.60 8.66
N THR A 25 -22.75 3.60 9.27
CA THR A 25 -22.12 2.29 9.53
C THR A 25 -22.39 1.34 8.36
N VAL A 26 -21.35 0.64 7.91
CA VAL A 26 -21.45 -0.43 6.90
C VAL A 26 -20.68 -1.66 7.36
N TYR A 27 -21.21 -2.86 7.10
CA TYR A 27 -20.48 -4.11 7.33
C TYR A 27 -19.67 -4.48 6.10
N VAL A 28 -18.51 -5.11 6.33
CA VAL A 28 -17.54 -5.44 5.28
C VAL A 28 -17.19 -6.91 5.36
N ASP A 29 -17.19 -7.60 4.22
CA ASP A 29 -16.84 -9.01 4.14
C ASP A 29 -15.33 -9.25 3.99
N LYS A 30 -14.91 -10.52 3.97
CA LYS A 30 -13.50 -10.93 3.80
C LYS A 30 -12.85 -10.48 2.47
N HIS A 31 -13.65 -10.01 1.52
CA HIS A 31 -13.20 -9.48 0.23
C HIS A 31 -13.26 -7.95 0.18
N PHE A 32 -13.45 -7.30 1.34
CA PHE A 32 -13.55 -5.85 1.52
C PHE A 32 -14.78 -5.21 0.84
N GLN A 33 -15.77 -6.01 0.47
CA GLN A 33 -17.04 -5.55 -0.12
C GLN A 33 -18.02 -5.19 0.99
N TRP A 34 -18.85 -4.18 0.76
CA TRP A 34 -19.94 -3.93 1.71
C TRP A 34 -20.97 -5.05 1.62
N THR A 35 -21.39 -5.55 2.77
CA THR A 35 -22.38 -6.61 2.91
C THR A 35 -23.51 -6.19 3.84
N THR A 36 -24.71 -6.67 3.56
CA THR A 36 -25.85 -6.62 4.50
C THR A 36 -26.02 -7.93 5.26
N ASP A 37 -25.34 -8.99 4.81
CA ASP A 37 -25.29 -10.30 5.45
C ASP A 37 -24.27 -10.26 6.59
N LYS A 38 -24.77 -10.35 7.83
CA LYS A 38 -23.97 -10.28 9.05
C LYS A 38 -23.08 -11.50 9.26
N GLU A 39 -23.43 -12.67 8.71
CA GLU A 39 -22.62 -13.89 8.84
C GLU A 39 -21.35 -13.81 7.97
N LYS A 40 -21.41 -13.04 6.89
CA LYS A 40 -20.25 -12.79 6.01
C LYS A 40 -19.39 -11.61 6.47
N ALA A 41 -19.88 -10.79 7.39
CA ALA A 41 -19.15 -9.65 7.88
C ALA A 41 -17.91 -10.11 8.69
N VAL A 42 -16.77 -9.47 8.45
CA VAL A 42 -15.55 -9.68 9.24
C VAL A 42 -15.14 -8.42 10.00
N GLU A 43 -15.71 -7.27 9.61
CA GLU A 43 -15.49 -5.97 10.23
C GLU A 43 -16.67 -5.03 9.90
N TYR A 44 -16.76 -3.90 10.60
CA TYR A 44 -17.63 -2.80 10.21
C TYR A 44 -16.84 -1.50 10.08
N ALA A 45 -17.34 -0.59 9.25
CA ALA A 45 -16.74 0.72 9.02
C ALA A 45 -17.75 1.82 9.36
N VAL A 46 -17.29 2.82 10.13
CA VAL A 46 -18.04 4.04 10.42
C VAL A 46 -17.52 5.15 9.50
N ILE A 47 -18.40 5.67 8.66
CA ILE A 47 -18.10 6.66 7.63
C ILE A 47 -18.59 8.01 8.12
N SER A 48 -17.72 9.01 8.16
CA SER A 48 -18.04 10.37 8.54
C SER A 48 -17.38 11.39 7.61
N GLN A 49 -17.97 12.58 7.53
CA GLN A 49 -17.38 13.66 6.74
C GLN A 49 -16.31 14.39 7.57
N ALA A 50 -15.08 14.45 7.04
CA ALA A 50 -13.93 15.03 7.74
C ALA A 50 -13.66 16.48 7.33
N LYS A 51 -13.73 16.77 6.01
CA LYS A 51 -13.57 18.09 5.39
C LYS A 51 -14.40 18.15 4.09
N LYS A 52 -14.49 19.33 3.44
CA LYS A 52 -15.13 19.47 2.12
C LYS A 52 -14.44 18.50 1.13
N LYS A 53 -15.20 17.54 0.58
CA LYS A 53 -14.72 16.47 -0.33
C LYS A 53 -13.71 15.46 0.29
N GLN A 54 -13.66 15.30 1.61
CA GLN A 54 -12.87 14.24 2.26
C GLN A 54 -13.73 13.45 3.26
N THR A 55 -13.69 12.12 3.11
CA THR A 55 -14.39 11.14 3.94
C THR A 55 -13.40 10.50 4.90
N LYS A 56 -13.71 10.49 6.20
CA LYS A 56 -13.02 9.69 7.21
C LYS A 56 -13.77 8.38 7.37
N VAL A 57 -13.02 7.28 7.42
CA VAL A 57 -13.57 5.93 7.60
C VAL A 57 -12.81 5.27 8.72
N GLU A 58 -13.52 4.89 9.78
CA GLU A 58 -12.99 4.16 10.93
C GLU A 58 -13.37 2.70 10.81
N PHE A 59 -12.39 1.79 10.82
CA PHE A 59 -12.59 0.36 10.66
C PHE A 59 -12.52 -0.32 12.01
N TYR A 60 -13.49 -1.14 12.34
CA TYR A 60 -13.62 -1.83 13.61
C TYR A 60 -13.81 -3.33 13.40
N THR A 61 -13.22 -4.14 14.27
CA THR A 61 -13.63 -5.54 14.43
C THR A 61 -15.10 -5.62 14.87
N LEU A 62 -15.74 -6.78 14.71
CA LEU A 62 -17.14 -6.97 15.08
C LEU A 62 -17.41 -6.81 16.60
N ASP A 63 -16.40 -7.03 17.45
CA ASP A 63 -16.43 -6.78 18.90
C ASP A 63 -16.15 -5.31 19.27
N GLY A 64 -15.98 -4.42 18.29
CA GLY A 64 -15.92 -2.97 18.49
C GLY A 64 -14.52 -2.39 18.69
N ARG A 65 -13.45 -3.18 18.50
CA ARG A 65 -12.08 -2.67 18.58
C ARG A 65 -11.66 -1.98 17.28
N LEU A 66 -11.16 -0.75 17.40
CA LEU A 66 -10.66 0.03 16.28
C LEU A 66 -9.41 -0.65 15.66
N LYS A 67 -9.43 -0.84 14.34
CA LYS A 67 -8.35 -1.42 13.54
C LYS A 67 -7.58 -0.36 12.76
N GLY A 68 -8.22 0.76 12.44
CA GLY A 68 -7.58 1.82 11.69
C GLY A 68 -8.54 2.91 11.25
N ILE A 69 -7.95 3.98 10.73
CA ILE A 69 -8.62 5.19 10.27
C ILE A 69 -8.08 5.50 8.89
N GLY A 70 -8.95 5.58 7.88
CA GLY A 70 -8.57 5.97 6.53
C GLY A 70 -9.22 7.28 6.10
N HIS A 71 -8.50 8.07 5.31
CA HIS A 71 -9.03 9.26 4.65
C HIS A 71 -9.15 9.02 3.14
N TYR A 72 -10.30 9.41 2.58
CA TYR A 72 -10.67 9.12 1.20
C TYR A 72 -11.24 10.37 0.52
N SER A 73 -10.91 10.58 -0.75
CA SER A 73 -11.67 11.49 -1.62
C SER A 73 -12.95 10.82 -2.15
N ALA A 74 -12.96 9.48 -2.24
CA ALA A 74 -14.15 8.68 -2.54
C ALA A 74 -14.14 7.36 -1.75
N TYR A 75 -15.23 7.07 -1.02
CA TYR A 75 -15.41 5.79 -0.32
C TYR A 75 -16.79 5.21 -0.67
N THR A 76 -16.79 4.19 -1.54
CA THR A 76 -18.00 3.65 -2.16
C THR A 76 -18.14 2.14 -1.87
N LYS A 77 -19.31 1.59 -2.23
CA LYS A 77 -19.61 0.15 -2.11
C LYS A 77 -18.59 -0.70 -2.86
N GLU A 78 -18.24 -0.31 -4.10
CA GLU A 78 -17.28 -1.01 -4.94
C GLU A 78 -15.83 -0.64 -4.58
N PRO A 79 -15.01 -1.57 -4.04
CA PRO A 79 -13.65 -1.27 -3.58
C PRO A 79 -12.74 -0.67 -4.65
N LYS A 80 -12.91 -1.07 -5.92
CA LYS A 80 -12.16 -0.54 -7.06
C LYS A 80 -12.36 0.97 -7.28
N ASN A 81 -13.48 1.53 -6.81
CA ASN A 81 -13.81 2.94 -6.96
C ASN A 81 -13.50 3.75 -5.68
N ARG A 82 -12.82 3.14 -4.70
CA ARG A 82 -12.35 3.85 -3.50
C ARG A 82 -11.03 4.56 -3.81
N VAL A 83 -10.91 5.79 -3.34
CA VAL A 83 -9.72 6.63 -3.55
C VAL A 83 -9.23 7.15 -2.21
N ARG A 84 -8.15 6.53 -1.69
CA ARG A 84 -7.43 6.98 -0.51
C ARG A 84 -6.74 8.30 -0.80
N ASN A 85 -6.93 9.27 0.08
CA ASN A 85 -6.36 10.60 -0.04
C ASN A 85 -6.25 11.25 1.34
N GLY A 86 -5.03 11.38 1.85
CA GLY A 86 -4.71 11.81 3.21
C GLY A 86 -4.08 10.71 4.06
N VAL A 87 -4.02 10.96 5.36
CA VAL A 87 -3.41 10.06 6.35
C VAL A 87 -4.28 8.81 6.54
N CYS A 88 -3.66 7.64 6.56
CA CYS A 88 -4.30 6.38 6.92
C CYS A 88 -3.49 5.71 8.03
N THR A 89 -4.12 5.48 9.17
CA THR A 89 -3.53 4.88 10.36
C THR A 89 -4.08 3.46 10.54
N PHE A 90 -3.20 2.51 10.83
CA PHE A 90 -3.53 1.14 11.21
C PHE A 90 -3.08 0.91 12.64
N LEU A 91 -3.84 0.13 13.40
CA LEU A 91 -3.65 -0.02 14.83
C LEU A 91 -3.35 -1.48 15.20
N TYR A 92 -2.49 -1.64 16.20
CA TYR A 92 -2.34 -2.90 16.92
C TYR A 92 -3.59 -3.23 17.74
N ALA A 93 -3.67 -4.48 18.23
CA ALA A 93 -4.76 -4.90 19.09
C ALA A 93 -4.81 -4.13 20.44
N ASN A 94 -3.69 -3.57 20.88
CA ASN A 94 -3.62 -2.71 22.05
C ASN A 94 -4.07 -1.26 21.79
N GLY A 95 -4.52 -0.94 20.56
CA GLY A 95 -5.00 0.39 20.17
C GLY A 95 -3.90 1.40 19.86
N LYS A 96 -2.62 1.04 19.92
CA LYS A 96 -1.52 1.90 19.46
C LYS A 96 -1.35 1.82 17.94
N ASP A 97 -0.83 2.88 17.35
CA ASP A 97 -0.49 2.92 15.93
C ASP A 97 0.53 1.82 15.60
N SER A 98 0.28 1.12 14.50
CA SER A 98 1.19 0.12 13.93
C SER A 98 1.83 0.61 12.64
N LEU A 99 1.06 1.36 11.85
CA LEU A 99 1.49 1.93 10.58
C LEU A 99 0.68 3.18 10.29
N VAL A 100 1.38 4.25 9.93
CA VAL A 100 0.78 5.48 9.40
C VAL A 100 1.30 5.66 7.99
N ASN A 101 0.39 5.68 7.02
CA ASN A 101 0.68 5.96 5.63
C ASN A 101 0.03 7.28 5.22
N ILE A 102 0.66 7.99 4.31
CA ILE A 102 0.06 9.17 3.67
C ILE A 102 -0.21 8.80 2.21
N TYR A 103 -1.43 9.02 1.75
CA TYR A 103 -1.85 8.74 0.39
C TYR A 103 -2.21 10.01 -0.38
N LYS A 104 -1.86 10.05 -1.66
CA LYS A 104 -2.38 10.98 -2.66
C LYS A 104 -2.94 10.16 -3.81
N GLU A 105 -4.26 10.19 -4.00
CA GLU A 105 -4.95 9.44 -5.08
C GLU A 105 -4.53 7.95 -5.16
N ASN A 106 -4.67 7.22 -4.05
CA ASN A 106 -4.27 5.81 -3.89
C ASN A 106 -2.75 5.52 -3.93
N ARG A 107 -1.88 6.50 -4.22
CA ARG A 107 -0.42 6.35 -4.20
C ARG A 107 0.15 6.81 -2.86
N LEU A 108 1.16 6.11 -2.34
CA LEU A 108 1.88 6.55 -1.14
C LEU A 108 2.64 7.85 -1.44
N GLU A 109 2.62 8.80 -0.52
CA GLU A 109 3.19 10.13 -0.71
C GLU A 109 3.75 10.64 0.62
N GLY A 110 4.98 11.12 0.65
CA GLY A 110 5.64 11.55 1.89
C GLY A 110 6.02 10.37 2.79
N GLN A 111 6.08 10.61 4.10
CA GLN A 111 6.58 9.61 5.05
C GLN A 111 5.50 8.60 5.44
N SER A 112 5.86 7.32 5.36
CA SER A 112 5.16 6.24 6.03
C SER A 112 5.95 5.80 7.25
N ILE A 113 5.27 5.61 8.39
CA ILE A 113 5.90 5.33 9.67
C ILE A 113 5.31 4.04 10.24
N ALA A 114 6.15 3.04 10.46
CA ALA A 114 5.80 1.83 11.19
C ALA A 114 6.31 1.92 12.62
N TYR A 115 5.54 1.37 13.56
CA TYR A 115 5.83 1.40 14.99
C TYR A 115 5.96 -0.01 15.55
N TYR A 116 6.73 -0.17 16.62
CA TYR A 116 6.67 -1.34 17.47
C TYR A 116 5.37 -1.37 18.29
N PRO A 117 4.91 -2.54 18.79
CA PRO A 117 3.71 -2.63 19.63
C PRO A 117 3.75 -1.73 20.88
N GLU A 118 4.95 -1.40 21.36
CA GLU A 118 5.19 -0.49 22.48
C GLU A 118 4.94 0.98 22.10
N GLY A 119 4.90 1.32 20.81
CA GLY A 119 4.66 2.65 20.26
C GLY A 119 5.92 3.38 19.77
N ASN A 120 7.11 2.82 20.01
CA ASN A 120 8.36 3.39 19.50
C ASN A 120 8.44 3.22 17.98
N THR A 121 9.04 4.20 17.28
CA THR A 121 9.23 4.14 15.83
C THR A 121 10.11 2.95 15.46
N LYS A 122 9.64 2.12 14.54
CA LYS A 122 10.39 0.99 13.97
C LYS A 122 11.06 1.38 12.66
N LEU A 123 10.33 2.07 11.80
CA LEU A 123 10.75 2.32 10.43
C LEU A 123 10.06 3.57 9.88
N ILE A 124 10.81 4.42 9.20
CA ILE A 124 10.30 5.55 8.42
C ILE A 124 10.73 5.30 6.97
N ILE A 125 9.80 5.37 6.03
CA ILE A 125 10.07 5.25 4.59
C ILE A 125 9.49 6.47 3.89
N THR A 126 10.28 7.13 3.04
CA THR A 126 9.82 8.25 2.23
C THR A 126 9.35 7.78 0.87
N TYR A 127 8.14 8.17 0.49
CA TYR A 127 7.54 7.87 -0.80
C TYR A 127 7.28 9.15 -1.61
N LYS A 128 7.32 9.01 -2.93
CA LYS A 128 6.83 10.00 -3.88
C LYS A 128 6.15 9.26 -5.00
N ASP A 129 4.89 9.63 -5.27
CA ASP A 129 4.08 8.99 -6.33
C ASP A 129 4.01 7.45 -6.22
N GLY A 130 4.00 6.93 -4.99
CA GLY A 130 3.92 5.50 -4.69
C GLY A 130 5.24 4.75 -4.72
N LYS A 131 6.36 5.40 -5.06
CA LYS A 131 7.70 4.80 -5.09
C LYS A 131 8.54 5.24 -3.91
N MET A 132 9.43 4.39 -3.41
CA MET A 132 10.43 4.80 -2.43
C MET A 132 11.37 5.82 -3.08
N GLU A 133 11.37 7.04 -2.56
CA GLU A 133 12.20 8.15 -3.03
C GLU A 133 12.56 9.03 -1.83
N GLY A 134 13.85 9.11 -1.51
CA GLY A 134 14.36 9.76 -0.31
C GLY A 134 14.91 8.75 0.70
N LYS A 135 14.72 9.04 1.99
CA LYS A 135 15.33 8.26 3.08
C LYS A 135 14.42 7.14 3.57
N LEU A 136 15.04 6.03 3.91
CA LEU A 136 14.51 4.99 4.80
C LEU A 136 15.36 4.93 6.06
N VAL A 137 14.73 5.01 7.22
CA VAL A 137 15.42 4.98 8.52
C VAL A 137 14.75 3.96 9.42
N GLY A 138 15.51 2.97 9.90
CA GLY A 138 15.03 1.92 10.79
C GLY A 138 15.70 1.99 12.14
N TYR A 139 14.96 1.63 13.19
CA TYR A 139 15.41 1.68 14.58
C TYR A 139 15.21 0.34 15.29
N TYR A 140 16.04 0.06 16.29
CA TYR A 140 15.79 -0.99 17.28
C TYR A 140 14.65 -0.58 18.23
N PRO A 141 14.04 -1.52 18.99
CA PRO A 141 12.97 -1.20 19.93
C PRO A 141 13.34 -0.17 21.01
N ASP A 142 14.63 -0.08 21.37
CA ASP A 142 15.18 0.90 22.30
C ASP A 142 15.41 2.29 21.67
N GLY A 143 15.11 2.45 20.37
CA GLY A 143 15.24 3.70 19.63
C GLY A 143 16.62 3.92 18.99
N LYS A 144 17.58 3.01 19.17
CA LYS A 144 18.89 3.12 18.50
C LYS A 144 18.75 2.96 16.99
N LEU A 145 19.55 3.71 16.23
CA LEU A 145 19.61 3.60 14.78
C LEU A 145 20.06 2.18 14.39
N ARG A 146 19.26 1.53 13.55
CA ARG A 146 19.55 0.21 13.00
C ARG A 146 19.97 0.29 11.54
N ARG A 147 19.31 1.11 10.73
CA ARG A 147 19.70 1.32 9.34
C ARG A 147 19.30 2.69 8.83
N GLU A 148 20.06 3.17 7.87
CA GLU A 148 19.74 4.36 7.10
C GLU A 148 20.07 4.07 5.64
N GLU A 149 19.12 4.33 4.75
CA GLU A 149 19.23 4.03 3.33
C GLU A 149 18.66 5.18 2.51
N SER A 150 19.19 5.36 1.30
CA SER A 150 18.74 6.35 0.33
C SER A 150 18.17 5.63 -0.90
N TYR A 151 17.00 6.06 -1.36
CA TYR A 151 16.28 5.46 -2.47
C TYR A 151 15.98 6.49 -3.56
N LEU A 152 16.06 6.03 -4.80
CA LEU A 152 15.59 6.76 -5.98
C LEU A 152 14.80 5.80 -6.87
N ASN A 153 13.52 6.08 -7.09
CA ASN A 153 12.62 5.24 -7.88
C ASN A 153 12.66 3.75 -7.47
N ASP A 154 12.41 3.46 -6.18
CA ASP A 154 12.44 2.11 -5.58
C ASP A 154 13.81 1.42 -5.54
N LYS A 155 14.85 2.01 -6.12
CA LYS A 155 16.21 1.48 -6.09
C LYS A 155 16.99 2.08 -4.93
N CYS A 156 17.51 1.22 -4.06
CA CYS A 156 18.49 1.63 -3.04
C CYS A 156 19.78 2.11 -3.73
N THR A 157 20.22 3.33 -3.42
CA THR A 157 21.42 3.94 -3.99
C THR A 157 22.59 3.95 -3.03
N ASP A 158 22.32 3.96 -1.72
CA ASP A 158 23.31 4.00 -0.65
C ASP A 158 22.67 3.57 0.66
N GLY A 159 23.46 3.06 1.60
CA GLY A 159 22.96 2.77 2.94
C GLY A 159 23.99 2.15 3.88
N LYS A 160 23.58 2.08 5.14
CA LYS A 160 24.33 1.43 6.22
C LYS A 160 23.40 0.64 7.10
N LEU A 161 23.94 -0.44 7.66
CA LEU A 161 23.26 -1.30 8.63
C LEU A 161 24.14 -1.36 9.88
N LEU A 162 23.53 -1.18 11.05
CA LEU A 162 24.21 -1.12 12.34
C LEU A 162 23.67 -2.20 13.27
N ALA A 163 24.56 -2.83 14.03
CA ALA A 163 24.20 -3.66 15.17
C ALA A 163 23.70 -2.81 16.35
N ALA A 164 23.12 -3.45 17.37
CA ALA A 164 22.56 -2.76 18.54
C ALA A 164 23.61 -2.06 19.43
N ASP A 165 24.88 -2.45 19.28
CA ASP A 165 26.04 -1.81 19.91
C ASP A 165 26.60 -0.62 19.09
N GLY A 166 26.06 -0.37 17.89
CA GLY A 166 26.49 0.68 16.98
C GLY A 166 27.58 0.28 15.98
N SER A 167 28.07 -0.96 16.03
CA SER A 167 29.02 -1.48 15.03
C SER A 167 28.38 -1.62 13.64
N GLU A 168 29.16 -1.39 12.58
CA GLU A 168 28.67 -1.55 11.20
C GLU A 168 28.56 -3.03 10.82
N LEU A 169 27.44 -3.39 10.20
CA LEU A 169 27.17 -4.71 9.64
C LEU A 169 27.31 -4.69 8.11
N PRO A 170 27.56 -5.86 7.48
CA PRO A 170 27.45 -5.98 6.03
C PRO A 170 26.11 -5.43 5.54
N PHE A 171 26.18 -4.47 4.62
CA PHE A 171 24.99 -3.79 4.14
C PHE A 171 24.21 -4.67 3.15
N GLU A 172 22.94 -4.92 3.46
CA GLU A 172 21.93 -5.41 2.53
C GLU A 172 20.74 -4.43 2.56
N PRO A 173 20.25 -3.98 1.38
CA PRO A 173 19.09 -3.09 1.31
C PRO A 173 17.87 -3.65 2.05
N TYR A 174 17.10 -2.77 2.67
CA TYR A 174 15.85 -3.15 3.33
C TYR A 174 14.89 -3.86 2.38
N PHE A 175 14.80 -3.41 1.12
CA PHE A 175 13.97 -4.04 0.11
C PHE A 175 14.83 -4.57 -1.04
N VAL A 176 14.73 -5.87 -1.30
CA VAL A 176 15.30 -6.52 -2.47
C VAL A 176 14.15 -7.06 -3.31
N ALA A 177 13.97 -6.50 -4.50
CA ALA A 177 12.91 -6.93 -5.41
C ALA A 177 13.13 -8.38 -5.88
N PRO A 178 12.06 -9.15 -6.17
CA PRO A 178 12.21 -10.41 -6.87
C PRO A 178 12.87 -10.21 -8.23
N GLU A 179 13.72 -11.15 -8.63
CA GLU A 179 14.48 -11.03 -9.87
C GLU A 179 14.23 -12.23 -10.79
N PHE A 180 13.95 -11.94 -12.07
CA PHE A 180 13.80 -12.97 -13.09
C PHE A 180 15.18 -13.60 -13.41
N PRO A 181 15.26 -14.91 -13.75
CA PRO A 181 16.53 -15.51 -14.16
C PRO A 181 17.19 -14.77 -15.33
N GLY A 182 18.42 -14.27 -15.11
CA GLY A 182 19.12 -13.45 -16.10
C GLY A 182 18.73 -11.96 -16.09
N GLY A 183 17.97 -11.52 -15.08
CA GLY A 183 17.61 -10.12 -14.87
C GLY A 183 16.51 -9.61 -15.79
N ILE A 184 16.27 -8.31 -15.74
CA ILE A 184 15.18 -7.65 -16.48
C ILE A 184 15.38 -7.70 -18.00
N ASP A 185 16.63 -7.73 -18.47
CA ASP A 185 16.96 -7.79 -19.90
C ASP A 185 16.61 -9.16 -20.49
N ALA A 186 16.87 -10.25 -19.76
CA ALA A 186 16.45 -11.60 -20.15
C ALA A 186 14.93 -11.71 -20.21
N LEU A 187 14.22 -11.12 -19.24
CA LEU A 187 12.75 -11.06 -19.26
C LEU A 187 12.24 -10.28 -20.47
N ALA A 188 12.81 -9.11 -20.75
CA ALA A 188 12.43 -8.28 -21.89
C ALA A 188 12.66 -8.99 -23.22
N LYS A 189 13.80 -9.68 -23.37
CA LYS A 189 14.10 -10.49 -24.55
C LYS A 189 13.12 -11.65 -24.70
N LEU A 190 12.84 -12.39 -23.61
CA LEU A 190 11.90 -13.50 -23.63
C LEU A 190 10.51 -13.02 -24.07
N LEU A 191 10.05 -11.90 -23.52
CA LEU A 191 8.79 -11.29 -23.92
C LEU A 191 8.82 -10.95 -25.41
N LYS A 192 9.84 -10.23 -25.89
CA LYS A 192 9.96 -9.86 -27.30
C LYS A 192 9.91 -11.08 -28.24
N ASP A 193 10.59 -12.17 -27.89
CA ASP A 193 10.71 -13.34 -28.76
C ASP A 193 9.46 -14.25 -28.75
N ASN A 194 8.62 -14.17 -27.71
CA ASN A 194 7.50 -15.10 -27.50
C ASN A 194 6.11 -14.42 -27.43
N LEU A 195 6.07 -13.09 -27.46
CA LEU A 195 4.83 -12.32 -27.46
C LEU A 195 4.18 -12.40 -28.84
N ALA A 196 3.01 -13.02 -28.90
CA ALA A 196 2.26 -13.22 -30.14
C ALA A 196 1.25 -12.09 -30.33
N TYR A 197 1.43 -11.27 -31.36
CA TYR A 197 0.46 -10.21 -31.67
C TYR A 197 -0.81 -10.78 -32.31
N PRO A 198 -2.01 -10.65 -31.71
CA PRO A 198 -3.24 -11.15 -32.32
C PRO A 198 -3.54 -10.44 -33.65
N LEU A 199 -3.80 -11.21 -34.72
CA LEU A 199 -4.02 -10.66 -36.07
C LEU A 199 -5.15 -9.62 -36.12
N ASP A 200 -6.23 -9.83 -35.36
CA ASP A 200 -7.35 -8.88 -35.33
C ASP A 200 -6.98 -7.57 -34.63
N ALA A 201 -6.09 -7.61 -33.63
CA ALA A 201 -5.53 -6.40 -33.02
C ALA A 201 -4.59 -5.66 -33.99
N VAL A 202 -3.84 -6.39 -34.84
CA VAL A 202 -3.04 -5.77 -35.93
C VAL A 202 -3.96 -5.07 -36.93
N ARG A 203 -5.02 -5.74 -37.40
CA ARG A 203 -6.00 -5.17 -38.34
C ARG A 203 -6.69 -3.94 -37.77
N ALA A 204 -7.00 -3.96 -36.47
CA ALA A 204 -7.59 -2.85 -35.74
C ALA A 204 -6.57 -1.74 -35.37
N LYS A 205 -5.28 -1.92 -35.69
CA LYS A 205 -4.18 -1.01 -35.33
C LYS A 205 -4.12 -0.69 -33.83
N THR A 206 -4.48 -1.67 -33.01
CA THR A 206 -4.55 -1.51 -31.56
C THR A 206 -3.16 -1.67 -30.96
N GLU A 207 -2.66 -0.68 -30.24
CA GLU A 207 -1.37 -0.69 -29.52
C GLU A 207 -1.56 -0.23 -28.08
N GLY A 208 -0.59 -0.51 -27.21
CA GLY A 208 -0.58 0.07 -25.87
C GLY A 208 0.19 -0.73 -24.83
N LYS A 209 0.00 -0.34 -23.57
CA LYS A 209 0.66 -0.95 -22.42
C LYS A 209 -0.35 -1.69 -21.55
N VAL A 210 -0.24 -3.01 -21.52
CA VAL A 210 -1.00 -3.84 -20.58
C VAL A 210 -0.22 -3.94 -19.27
N ILE A 211 -0.88 -3.70 -18.14
CA ILE A 211 -0.26 -3.74 -16.81
C ILE A 211 -0.82 -4.91 -16.02
N LEU A 212 0.05 -5.86 -15.70
CA LEU A 212 -0.26 -7.03 -14.89
C LEU A 212 0.37 -6.90 -13.50
N ARG A 213 -0.31 -7.41 -12.48
CA ARG A 213 0.27 -7.66 -11.16
C ARG A 213 0.53 -9.14 -11.02
N ILE A 214 1.75 -9.50 -10.67
CA ILE A 214 2.17 -10.86 -10.35
C ILE A 214 2.57 -10.94 -8.89
N VAL A 215 2.65 -12.15 -8.35
CA VAL A 215 3.16 -12.38 -6.99
C VAL A 215 4.22 -13.46 -7.01
N ILE A 216 5.41 -13.15 -6.52
CA ILE A 216 6.48 -14.13 -6.34
C ILE A 216 6.44 -14.61 -4.89
N ASP A 217 6.32 -15.92 -4.68
CA ASP A 217 6.33 -16.53 -3.36
C ASP A 217 7.74 -16.66 -2.77
N GLU A 218 7.85 -17.16 -1.54
CA GLU A 218 9.12 -17.34 -0.84
C GLU A 218 10.04 -18.38 -1.49
N LYS A 219 9.52 -19.20 -2.40
CA LYS A 219 10.26 -20.20 -3.17
C LYS A 219 10.62 -19.73 -4.57
N GLY A 220 10.23 -18.51 -4.95
CA GLY A 220 10.49 -17.97 -6.29
C GLY A 220 9.43 -18.32 -7.33
N HIS A 221 8.33 -19.00 -6.97
CA HIS A 221 7.28 -19.31 -7.93
C HIS A 221 6.36 -18.11 -8.13
N MET A 222 6.05 -17.84 -9.40
CA MET A 222 5.07 -16.82 -9.74
C MET A 222 3.66 -17.38 -9.60
N THR A 223 2.82 -16.69 -8.84
CA THR A 223 1.42 -17.03 -8.60
C THR A 223 0.51 -15.87 -8.97
N ALA A 224 -0.71 -16.21 -9.39
CA ALA A 224 -1.85 -15.29 -9.49
C ALA A 224 -1.59 -14.00 -10.29
N PRO A 225 -1.25 -14.08 -11.60
CA PRO A 225 -1.24 -12.91 -12.45
C PRO A 225 -2.64 -12.30 -12.51
N ARG A 226 -2.73 -10.98 -12.35
CA ARG A 226 -3.99 -10.23 -12.38
C ARG A 226 -3.85 -9.01 -13.26
N LEU A 227 -4.82 -8.82 -14.14
CA LEU A 227 -4.94 -7.59 -14.93
C LEU A 227 -5.25 -6.39 -14.03
N ILE A 228 -4.41 -5.36 -14.09
CA ILE A 228 -4.59 -4.10 -13.39
C ILE A 228 -5.11 -3.03 -14.35
N SER A 229 -4.48 -2.92 -15.53
CA SER A 229 -4.90 -2.04 -16.61
C SER A 229 -4.76 -2.78 -17.93
N GLY A 230 -5.86 -2.87 -18.67
CA GLY A 230 -5.88 -3.43 -20.00
C GLY A 230 -5.86 -2.36 -21.09
N VAL A 231 -5.72 -2.80 -22.32
CA VAL A 231 -5.84 -1.96 -23.53
C VAL A 231 -7.00 -2.44 -24.37
N ASP A 232 -6.97 -3.73 -24.72
CA ASP A 232 -7.96 -4.40 -25.56
C ASP A 232 -8.00 -5.88 -25.13
N PRO A 233 -9.18 -6.53 -25.11
CA PRO A 233 -9.31 -7.91 -24.66
C PRO A 233 -8.39 -8.91 -25.35
N LEU A 234 -8.01 -8.69 -26.61
CA LEU A 234 -7.10 -9.57 -27.34
C LEU A 234 -5.66 -9.42 -26.82
N LEU A 235 -5.19 -8.18 -26.65
CA LEU A 235 -3.86 -7.90 -26.11
C LEU A 235 -3.75 -8.31 -24.64
N ASP A 236 -4.81 -8.07 -23.86
CA ASP A 236 -4.89 -8.45 -22.46
C ASP A 236 -4.80 -9.97 -22.28
N LYS A 237 -5.49 -10.73 -23.14
CA LYS A 237 -5.43 -12.20 -23.15
C LYS A 237 -4.04 -12.71 -23.50
N GLU A 238 -3.38 -12.09 -24.48
CA GLU A 238 -2.02 -12.47 -24.84
C GLU A 238 -1.03 -12.16 -23.71
N ALA A 239 -1.10 -10.97 -23.12
CA ALA A 239 -0.26 -10.59 -21.99
C ALA A 239 -0.42 -11.58 -20.82
N MET A 240 -1.65 -12.00 -20.53
CA MET A 240 -1.91 -13.01 -19.51
C MET A 240 -1.29 -14.36 -19.89
N ARG A 241 -1.47 -14.82 -21.14
CA ARG A 241 -0.95 -16.10 -21.63
C ARG A 241 0.57 -16.20 -21.46
N ILE A 242 1.31 -15.19 -21.91
CA ILE A 242 2.78 -15.21 -21.84
C ILE A 242 3.27 -15.12 -20.41
N VAL A 243 2.66 -14.29 -19.56
CA VAL A 243 3.06 -14.17 -18.15
C VAL A 243 2.77 -15.47 -17.40
N GLU A 244 1.62 -16.10 -17.62
CA GLU A 244 1.35 -17.43 -17.06
C GLU A 244 2.35 -18.49 -17.53
N ALA A 245 2.72 -18.48 -18.81
CA ALA A 245 3.72 -19.40 -19.34
C ALA A 245 5.08 -19.19 -18.69
N ILE A 246 5.51 -17.93 -18.49
CA ILE A 246 6.74 -17.59 -17.76
C ILE A 246 6.70 -18.14 -16.34
N GLY A 247 5.60 -17.93 -15.61
CA GLY A 247 5.47 -18.42 -14.24
C GLY A 247 5.49 -19.94 -14.10
N ARG A 248 5.09 -20.69 -15.14
CA ARG A 248 5.16 -22.16 -15.16
C ARG A 248 6.55 -22.70 -15.51
N THR A 249 7.35 -21.91 -16.22
CA THR A 249 8.61 -22.37 -16.84
C THR A 249 9.86 -21.81 -16.16
N HIS A 250 9.73 -20.76 -15.35
CA HIS A 250 10.84 -20.08 -14.71
C HIS A 250 10.60 -19.90 -13.21
N THR A 251 11.66 -20.09 -12.43
CA THR A 251 11.69 -19.81 -10.99
C THR A 251 12.48 -18.53 -10.78
N TRP A 252 11.88 -17.55 -10.11
CA TRP A 252 12.49 -16.26 -9.83
C TRP A 252 13.37 -16.35 -8.59
N THR A 253 14.34 -15.45 -8.47
CA THR A 253 14.94 -15.18 -7.16
C THR A 253 13.87 -14.48 -6.30
N PRO A 254 13.51 -15.04 -5.12
CA PRO A 254 12.47 -14.45 -4.31
C PRO A 254 12.93 -13.12 -3.72
N GLY A 255 11.98 -12.22 -3.50
CA GLY A 255 12.28 -10.93 -2.90
C GLY A 255 12.50 -11.02 -1.38
N LYS A 256 13.19 -10.02 -0.85
CA LYS A 256 13.44 -9.90 0.59
C LYS A 256 12.95 -8.57 1.12
N ILE A 257 12.47 -8.60 2.36
CA ILE A 257 12.23 -7.42 3.17
C ILE A 257 12.98 -7.62 4.46
N ASP A 258 13.91 -6.72 4.76
CA ASP A 258 14.72 -6.74 5.96
C ASP A 258 15.55 -8.03 6.12
N GLY A 259 16.13 -8.51 5.02
CA GLY A 259 16.89 -9.77 4.96
C GLY A 259 16.02 -11.04 4.98
N GLU A 260 14.75 -10.95 5.36
CA GLU A 260 13.82 -12.06 5.35
C GLU A 260 13.19 -12.23 3.97
N VAL A 261 13.20 -13.46 3.45
CA VAL A 261 12.48 -13.81 2.23
C VAL A 261 10.97 -13.65 2.47
N LYS A 262 10.31 -12.89 1.59
CA LYS A 262 8.87 -12.62 1.69
C LYS A 262 8.20 -12.80 0.35
N ARG A 263 6.92 -13.20 0.38
CA ARG A 263 6.03 -13.10 -0.77
C ARG A 263 5.85 -11.64 -1.18
N ILE A 264 6.29 -11.28 -2.39
CA ILE A 264 6.25 -9.90 -2.90
C ILE A 264 5.39 -9.84 -4.16
N SER A 265 4.52 -8.84 -4.22
CA SER A 265 3.79 -8.53 -5.45
C SER A 265 4.54 -7.52 -6.30
N TYR A 266 4.60 -7.79 -7.60
CA TYR A 266 5.32 -6.99 -8.58
C TYR A 266 4.39 -6.58 -9.72
N THR A 267 4.58 -5.38 -10.27
CA THR A 267 3.79 -4.87 -11.40
C THR A 267 4.62 -4.97 -12.67
N LEU A 268 4.15 -5.74 -13.64
CA LEU A 268 4.83 -5.99 -14.90
C LEU A 268 4.09 -5.29 -16.06
N PRO A 269 4.68 -4.27 -16.68
CA PRO A 269 4.15 -3.67 -17.91
C PRO A 269 4.58 -4.46 -19.14
N ILE A 270 3.62 -4.82 -19.99
CA ILE A 270 3.82 -5.46 -21.29
C ILE A 270 3.44 -4.46 -22.38
N ASN A 271 4.39 -4.06 -23.22
CA ASN A 271 4.17 -3.11 -24.29
C ASN A 271 3.88 -3.85 -25.60
N PHE A 272 2.77 -3.50 -26.24
CA PHE A 272 2.42 -3.93 -27.60
C PHE A 272 2.66 -2.78 -28.55
N HIS A 273 3.57 -2.99 -29.48
CA HIS A 273 3.84 -2.13 -30.63
C HIS A 273 3.59 -2.94 -31.89
N LEU A 274 2.94 -2.32 -32.88
CA LEU A 274 2.64 -2.96 -34.15
C LEU A 274 3.94 -3.51 -34.74
N PRO A 275 3.91 -4.75 -35.25
CA PRO A 275 5.04 -5.31 -35.98
C PRO A 275 5.44 -4.38 -37.12
N SER A 276 6.74 -4.12 -37.23
CA SER A 276 7.33 -3.34 -38.33
C SER A 276 7.22 -4.07 -39.66
#